data_AF-A0A660NAJ5-F1
#
_entry.id   AF-A0A660NAJ5-F1
#
_cell.length_a   1.000
_cell.length_b   1.000
_cell.length_c   1.000
_cell.angle_alpha   90.00
_cell.angle_beta   90.00
_cell.angle_gamma   90.00
#
_symmetry.space_group_name_H-M   'P 1'
#
loop_
_entity.id
_entity.type
_entity.pdbx_description
1 polymer ?
#
loop_
_entity_poly.entity_id
_entity_poly.type
_entity_poly.pdbx_seq_one_letter_code
_entity_poly.pdbx_strand_id
1 'polypeptide(L)'
;RTKMLTFSDGLDLERAWDLHQYFKGRFKTSFGIGTNLTNDMGHEPLNIVLKLVECNGQSVAKLSDSPGKTLTQNDTFLAYLRQVFEIKEE
;
A
#
# COMPACT_ATOMS: atom_id res chain seq x y z
N ARG A 1 3.10 -13.43 -18.52
CA ARG A 1 4.57 -13.39 -18.75
C ARG A 1 5.10 -12.06 -19.30
N THR A 2 4.32 -11.30 -20.08
CA THR A 2 4.76 -9.97 -20.59
C THR A 2 4.60 -8.84 -19.58
N LYS A 3 3.61 -8.95 -18.68
CA LYS A 3 3.36 -8.00 -17.58
C LYS A 3 4.24 -8.28 -16.36
N MET A 4 4.49 -7.22 -15.60
CA MET A 4 5.32 -7.19 -14.40
C MET A 4 4.46 -6.91 -13.17
N LEU A 5 4.75 -7.60 -12.07
CA LEU A 5 4.19 -7.33 -10.75
C LEU A 5 5.25 -6.58 -9.92
N THR A 6 4.89 -5.39 -9.44
CA THR A 6 5.76 -4.58 -8.59
C THR A 6 5.29 -4.71 -7.14
N PHE A 7 6.16 -5.21 -6.27
CA PHE A 7 5.91 -5.31 -4.84
C PHE A 7 6.71 -4.24 -4.10
N SER A 8 6.07 -3.49 -3.20
CA SER A 8 6.73 -2.39 -2.48
C SER A 8 6.14 -2.10 -1.10
N ASP A 9 5.33 -2.99 -0.54
CA ASP A 9 4.72 -2.80 0.78
C ASP A 9 5.64 -3.32 1.87
N GLY A 10 6.47 -2.44 2.43
CA GLY A 10 7.29 -2.72 3.62
C GLY A 10 8.19 -3.95 3.50
N LEU A 11 8.79 -4.18 2.32
CA LEU A 11 9.61 -5.36 2.07
C LEU A 11 10.98 -5.27 2.75
N ASP A 12 11.52 -6.42 3.10
CA ASP A 12 12.94 -6.69 3.32
C ASP A 12 13.48 -7.60 2.20
N LEU A 13 14.77 -7.95 2.24
CA LEU A 13 15.39 -8.79 1.22
C LEU A 13 14.86 -10.22 1.21
N GLU A 14 14.60 -10.81 2.37
CA GLU A 14 14.12 -12.19 2.49
C GLU A 14 12.71 -12.33 1.90
N ARG A 15 11.82 -11.42 2.27
CA ARG A 15 10.44 -11.40 1.75
C ARG A 15 10.36 -11.10 0.26
N ALA A 16 11.25 -10.23 -0.24
CA ALA A 16 11.39 -10.01 -1.68
C ALA A 16 11.85 -11.28 -2.41
N TRP A 17 12.79 -12.01 -1.82
CA TRP A 17 13.28 -13.29 -2.36
C TRP A 17 12.19 -14.36 -2.39
N ASP A 18 11.43 -14.50 -1.31
CA ASP A 18 10.32 -15.47 -1.24
C ASP A 18 9.25 -15.19 -2.29
N LEU A 19 8.88 -13.92 -2.47
CA LEU A 19 7.96 -13.51 -3.52
C LEU A 19 8.52 -13.80 -4.92
N HIS A 20 9.81 -13.55 -5.14
CA HIS A 20 10.46 -13.88 -6.41
C HIS A 20 10.35 -15.38 -6.70
N GLN A 21 10.69 -16.22 -5.73
CA GLN A 21 10.67 -17.67 -5.88
C GLN A 21 9.25 -18.19 -6.13
N TYR A 22 8.26 -17.66 -5.42
CA TYR A 22 6.85 -18.05 -5.59
C TYR A 22 6.29 -17.71 -6.98
N PHE A 23 6.67 -16.56 -7.55
CA PHE A 23 6.19 -16.11 -8.86
C PHE A 23 7.11 -16.47 -10.03
N LYS A 24 8.26 -17.08 -9.76
CA LYS A 24 9.25 -17.49 -10.76
C LYS A 24 8.59 -18.33 -11.86
N GLY A 25 8.82 -17.96 -13.11
CA GLY A 25 8.25 -18.64 -14.27
C GLY A 25 6.78 -18.32 -14.58
N ARG A 26 6.06 -17.61 -13.70
CA ARG A 26 4.67 -17.18 -13.88
C ARG A 26 4.59 -15.72 -14.36
N PHE A 27 5.28 -14.83 -13.66
CA PHE A 27 5.31 -13.38 -13.93
C PHE A 27 6.73 -12.81 -13.86
N LYS A 28 6.93 -11.64 -14.47
CA LYS A 28 8.09 -10.80 -14.16
C LYS A 28 7.81 -10.10 -12.84
N THR A 29 8.79 -10.02 -11.95
CA THR A 29 8.65 -9.36 -10.64
C THR A 29 9.66 -8.23 -10.50
N SER A 30 9.27 -7.15 -9.85
CA SER A 30 10.15 -6.07 -9.40
C SER A 30 9.84 -5.74 -7.93
N PHE A 31 10.84 -5.21 -7.22
CA PHE A 31 10.77 -5.00 -5.78
C PHE A 31 11.25 -3.59 -5.45
N GLY A 32 10.39 -2.81 -4.79
CA GLY A 32 10.74 -1.52 -4.20
C GLY A 32 10.97 -1.70 -2.70
N ILE A 33 12.22 -1.68 -2.27
CA ILE A 33 12.60 -1.77 -0.86
C ILE A 33 12.95 -0.38 -0.37
N GLY A 34 12.18 0.12 0.61
CA GLY A 34 12.32 1.47 1.18
C GLY A 34 13.16 1.45 2.45
N THR A 35 12.49 1.59 3.61
CA THR A 35 13.11 1.74 4.92
C THR A 35 14.17 0.68 5.24
N ASN A 36 13.89 -0.62 4.98
CA ASN A 36 14.84 -1.71 5.22
C ASN A 36 16.11 -1.63 4.35
N LEU A 37 16.10 -0.85 3.27
CA LEU A 37 17.29 -0.63 2.43
C LEU A 37 18.02 0.66 2.79
N THR A 38 17.29 1.74 3.07
CA THR A 38 17.87 3.08 3.20
C THR A 38 18.05 3.55 4.64
N ASN A 39 17.43 2.90 5.62
CA ASN A 39 17.45 3.28 7.03
C ASN A 39 17.50 2.07 7.97
N ASP A 40 18.35 1.08 7.66
CA ASP A 40 18.62 -0.07 8.52
C ASP A 40 19.92 0.13 9.31
N MET A 41 19.86 1.07 10.28
CA MET A 41 21.03 1.48 11.08
C MET A 41 20.96 0.97 12.53
N GLY A 42 20.11 -0.02 12.81
CA GLY A 42 19.90 -0.56 14.16
C GLY A 42 19.02 0.31 15.08
N HIS A 43 18.38 1.34 14.53
CA HIS A 43 17.41 2.19 15.23
C HIS A 43 16.00 1.98 14.66
N GLU A 44 14.98 2.18 15.49
CA GLU A 44 13.59 2.12 15.03
C GLU A 44 13.29 3.27 14.06
N PRO A 45 12.91 3.00 12.81
CA PRO A 45 12.61 4.04 11.84
C PRO A 45 11.30 4.76 12.19
N LEU A 46 11.26 6.08 11.94
CA LEU A 46 10.04 6.85 12.11
C LEU A 46 8.96 6.44 11.09
N ASN A 47 7.75 6.17 11.57
CA ASN A 47 6.60 5.87 10.72
C ASN A 47 5.79 7.15 10.45
N ILE A 48 6.18 7.90 9.43
CA ILE A 48 5.58 9.18 9.07
C ILE A 48 4.96 9.08 7.67
N VAL A 49 3.76 9.67 7.51
CA VAL A 49 3.04 9.70 6.23
C VAL A 49 2.54 11.11 5.92
N LEU A 50 2.55 11.45 4.64
CA LEU A 50 1.84 12.61 4.10
C LEU A 50 0.80 12.11 3.11
N LYS A 51 -0.46 12.53 3.27
CA LYS A 51 -1.58 12.06 2.45
C LYS A 51 -2.43 13.24 1.99
N LEU A 52 -2.97 13.13 0.79
CA LEU A 52 -3.96 14.05 0.27
C LEU A 52 -5.30 13.83 0.99
N VAL A 53 -5.90 14.90 1.50
CA VAL A 53 -7.20 14.87 2.21
C VAL A 53 -8.30 15.60 1.43
N GLU A 54 -7.92 16.55 0.57
CA GLU A 54 -8.84 17.35 -0.24
C GLU A 54 -8.25 17.65 -1.62
N CYS A 55 -9.10 17.72 -2.65
CA CYS A 55 -8.77 18.23 -3.97
C CYS A 55 -9.94 19.06 -4.50
N ASN A 56 -9.68 20.29 -4.97
CA ASN A 56 -10.72 21.21 -5.47
C ASN A 56 -11.89 21.43 -4.49
N GLY A 57 -11.62 21.53 -3.19
CA GLY A 57 -12.66 21.69 -2.17
C GLY A 57 -13.48 20.43 -1.87
N GLN A 58 -13.10 19.27 -2.43
CA GLN A 58 -13.79 18.00 -2.25
C GLN A 58 -12.92 17.00 -1.49
N SER A 59 -13.52 16.27 -0.55
CA SER A 59 -12.85 15.21 0.20
C SER A 59 -12.37 14.10 -0.73
N VAL A 60 -11.16 13.59 -0.46
CA VAL A 60 -10.64 12.38 -1.11
C VAL A 60 -10.33 11.32 -0.04
N ALA A 61 -10.34 10.04 -0.43
CA ALA A 61 -10.05 8.95 0.48
C ALA A 61 -9.23 7.87 -0.21
N LYS A 62 -8.45 7.14 0.60
CA LYS A 62 -7.77 5.91 0.19
C LYS A 62 -8.42 4.73 0.91
N LEU A 63 -9.07 3.87 0.13
CA LEU A 63 -9.46 2.52 0.57
C LEU A 63 -8.28 1.58 0.33
N SER A 64 -7.95 0.75 1.32
CA SER A 64 -6.85 -0.21 1.25
C SER A 64 -7.38 -1.59 1.57
N ASP A 65 -6.82 -2.63 0.96
CA ASP A 65 -7.12 -4.03 1.29
C ASP A 65 -6.56 -4.48 2.66
N SER A 66 -6.04 -3.53 3.45
CA SER A 66 -5.50 -3.79 4.78
C SER A 66 -6.33 -3.02 5.79
N PRO A 67 -6.88 -3.69 6.82
CA PRO A 67 -7.65 -3.05 7.86
C PRO A 67 -6.87 -1.91 8.53
N GLY A 68 -7.55 -0.82 8.86
CA GLY A 68 -6.94 0.32 9.57
C GLY A 68 -6.04 1.23 8.74
N LYS A 69 -5.84 0.98 7.42
CA LYS A 69 -5.12 1.92 6.53
C LYS A 69 -6.04 2.98 5.88
N THR A 70 -7.34 2.95 6.14
CA THR A 70 -8.30 3.95 5.68
C THR A 70 -8.15 5.23 6.50
N LEU A 71 -7.78 6.32 5.82
CA LEU A 71 -7.67 7.64 6.41
C LEU A 71 -8.55 8.61 5.63
N THR A 72 -9.54 9.14 6.32
CA THR A 72 -10.44 10.20 5.87
C THR A 72 -10.91 10.93 7.12
N GLN A 73 -11.15 12.24 6.98
CA GLN A 73 -11.77 13.05 8.03
C GLN A 73 -13.29 13.14 7.85
N ASN A 74 -13.82 12.49 6.81
CA ASN A 74 -15.22 12.57 6.41
C ASN A 74 -15.77 11.14 6.23
N ASP A 75 -16.42 10.65 7.28
CA ASP A 75 -17.00 9.30 7.31
C ASP A 75 -18.19 9.15 6.35
N THR A 76 -18.94 10.23 6.11
CA THR A 76 -20.05 10.23 5.13
C THR A 76 -19.52 10.00 3.71
N PHE A 77 -18.44 10.68 3.34
CA PHE A 77 -17.78 10.47 2.04
C PHE A 77 -17.22 9.05 1.93
N LEU A 78 -16.68 8.50 3.02
CA LEU A 78 -16.16 7.14 3.06
C LEU A 78 -17.26 6.09 2.85
N ALA A 79 -18.38 6.24 3.55
CA ALA A 79 -19.54 5.36 3.39
C ALA A 79 -20.09 5.40 1.96
N TYR A 80 -20.21 6.60 1.39
CA TYR A 80 -20.59 6.78 -0.02
C TYR A 80 -19.61 6.08 -0.97
N LEU A 81 -18.29 6.27 -0.78
CA LEU A 81 -17.27 5.64 -1.62
C LEU A 81 -17.34 4.12 -1.56
N ARG A 82 -17.52 3.54 -0.35
CA ARG A 82 -17.69 2.09 -0.18
C ARG A 82 -18.93 1.57 -0.90
N GLN A 83 -20.04 2.30 -0.80
CA GLN A 83 -21.28 1.94 -1.51
C GLN A 83 -21.09 1.94 -3.02
N VAL A 84 -20.45 2.98 -3.58
CA VAL A 84 -20.20 3.10 -5.03
C VAL A 84 -19.34 1.95 -5.56
N PHE A 85 -18.35 1.51 -4.79
CA PHE A 85 -17.45 0.42 -5.17
C PHE A 85 -17.88 -0.97 -4.67
N GLU A 86 -19.08 -1.08 -4.08
CA GLU A 86 -19.64 -2.33 -3.54
C GLU A 86 -18.72 -3.03 -2.52
N ILE A 87 -17.97 -2.25 -1.74
CA ILE A 87 -17.04 -2.74 -0.73
C ILE A 87 -17.80 -2.92 0.59
N LYS A 88 -17.77 -4.13 1.14
CA LYS A 88 -18.37 -4.43 2.45
C LYS A 88 -17.63 -3.66 3.56
N GLU A 89 -18.38 -3.19 4.56
CA GLU A 89 -17.76 -2.70 5.80
C GLU A 89 -17.10 -3.87 6.53
N GLU A 90 -15.86 -3.65 6.97
CA GLU A 90 -15.10 -4.57 7.83
C GLU A 90 -15.56 -4.48 9.29
#